data_AF-A0A7Y6A8J4-F1
#
_entry.id   AF-A0A7Y6A8J4-F1
#
_cell.length_a   1.000
_cell.length_b   1.000
_cell.length_c   1.000
_cell.angle_alpha   90.00
_cell.angle_beta   90.00
_cell.angle_gamma   90.00
#
_symmetry.space_group_name_H-M   'P 1'
#
loop_
_entity.id
_entity.type
_entity.pdbx_description
1 polymer ?
#
loop_
_entity_poly.entity_id
_entity_poly.type
_entity_poly.pdbx_seq_one_letter_code
_entity_poly.pdbx_strand_id
1 'polypeptide(L)'
;MDAYAQLIEDSDTLRELIQRWRSTPENTAALLPEVARAIRTTAAAKEQVVYPAIRQHDPHREGFVDDAIRTNTTVDAFLTEAEALAPDKRGFLDEAHAVAAAEDDLLLHERRDLFPALKAPTMPENELARIVDRFRTARAYYADEATDQPLLQAGGRTSTRGGTAVEGGR
;
A
#
# COMPACT_ATOMS: atom_id res chain seq x y z
N MET A 1 26.12 -3.95 1.02
CA MET A 1 24.98 -4.72 0.49
C MET A 1 24.59 -4.11 -0.84
N ASP A 2 24.17 -4.92 -1.81
CA ASP A 2 23.65 -4.43 -3.10
C ASP A 2 22.29 -3.76 -2.87
N ALA A 3 22.10 -2.53 -3.36
CA ALA A 3 20.87 -1.76 -3.21
C ALA A 3 19.68 -2.49 -3.84
N TYR A 4 19.88 -3.19 -4.96
CA TYR A 4 18.81 -4.00 -5.54
C TYR A 4 18.39 -5.14 -4.62
N ALA A 5 19.36 -5.84 -4.01
CA ALA A 5 19.07 -6.93 -3.09
C ALA A 5 18.23 -6.46 -1.90
N GLN A 6 18.41 -5.22 -1.44
CA GLN A 6 17.63 -4.64 -0.35
C GLN A 6 16.14 -4.48 -0.71
N LEU A 7 15.81 -4.04 -1.94
CA LEU A 7 14.40 -3.93 -2.38
C LEU A 7 13.71 -5.29 -2.45
N ILE A 8 14.48 -6.31 -2.85
CA ILE A 8 14.00 -7.69 -2.87
C ILE A 8 13.76 -8.19 -1.45
N GLU A 9 14.71 -7.97 -0.53
CA GLU A 9 14.58 -8.35 0.87
C GLU A 9 13.38 -7.68 1.55
N ASP A 10 13.13 -6.39 1.27
CA ASP A 10 11.95 -5.68 1.80
C ASP A 10 10.64 -6.29 1.28
N SER A 11 10.60 -6.66 0.00
CA SER A 11 9.42 -7.31 -0.60
C SER A 11 9.21 -8.72 -0.05
N ASP A 12 10.29 -9.47 0.16
CA ASP A 12 10.24 -10.81 0.75
C ASP A 12 9.79 -10.74 2.23
N THR A 13 10.26 -9.74 2.99
CA THR A 13 9.83 -9.49 4.37
C THR A 13 8.33 -9.18 4.45
N LEU A 14 7.82 -8.32 3.57
CA LEU A 14 6.38 -8.01 3.51
C LEU A 14 5.56 -9.26 3.13
N ARG A 15 6.07 -10.04 2.17
CA ARG A 15 5.45 -11.30 1.77
C ARG A 15 5.36 -12.31 2.92
N GLU A 16 6.43 -12.47 3.70
CA GLU A 16 6.45 -13.34 4.88
C GLU A 16 5.41 -12.90 5.92
N LEU A 17 5.29 -11.58 6.15
CA LEU A 17 4.26 -11.02 7.03
C LEU A 17 2.84 -11.37 6.55
N ILE A 18 2.56 -11.22 5.26
CA ILE A 18 1.26 -11.56 4.66
C ILE A 18 0.97 -13.06 4.76
N GLN A 19 1.98 -13.90 4.52
CA GLN A 19 1.85 -15.35 4.67
C GLN A 19 1.53 -15.75 6.11
N ARG A 20 2.20 -15.12 7.08
CA ARG A 20 1.92 -15.32 8.51
C ARG A 20 0.51 -14.85 8.86
N TRP A 21 0.11 -13.69 8.36
CA TRP A 21 -1.22 -13.11 8.57
C TRP A 21 -2.36 -14.03 8.12
N ARG A 22 -2.25 -14.63 6.93
CA ARG A 22 -3.28 -15.53 6.38
C ARG A 22 -3.21 -16.98 6.87
N SER A 23 -2.27 -17.32 7.75
CA SER A 23 -1.99 -18.71 8.11
C SER A 23 -3.07 -19.35 8.98
N THR A 24 -3.69 -18.58 9.88
CA THR A 24 -4.84 -19.01 10.69
C THR A 24 -5.80 -17.84 10.90
N PRO A 25 -7.10 -18.10 11.16
CA PRO A 25 -8.06 -17.04 11.47
C PRO A 25 -7.63 -16.15 12.65
N GLU A 26 -7.02 -16.74 13.68
CA GLU A 26 -6.50 -16.01 14.85
C GLU A 26 -5.37 -15.07 14.47
N ASN A 27 -4.45 -15.52 13.61
CA ASN A 27 -3.38 -14.69 13.08
C ASN A 27 -3.93 -13.59 12.18
N THR A 28 -4.97 -13.88 11.40
CA THR A 28 -5.62 -12.89 10.53
C THR A 28 -6.23 -11.76 11.35
N ALA A 29 -6.90 -12.08 12.44
CA ALA A 29 -7.44 -11.09 13.37
C ALA A 29 -6.33 -10.32 14.11
N ALA A 30 -5.33 -11.04 14.63
CA ALA A 30 -4.31 -10.45 15.50
C ALA A 30 -3.30 -9.56 14.76
N LEU A 31 -2.95 -9.91 13.52
CA LEU A 31 -1.91 -9.22 12.76
C LEU A 31 -2.44 -8.18 11.78
N LEU A 32 -3.78 -8.02 11.64
CA LEU A 32 -4.37 -7.05 10.72
C LEU A 32 -3.78 -5.63 10.87
N PRO A 33 -3.66 -5.05 12.09
CA PRO A 33 -3.09 -3.71 12.24
C PRO A 33 -1.63 -3.61 11.78
N GLU A 34 -0.82 -4.64 12.05
CA GLU A 34 0.60 -4.70 11.65
C GLU A 34 0.71 -4.78 10.12
N VAL A 35 -0.08 -5.66 9.51
CA VAL A 35 -0.10 -5.88 8.05
C VAL A 35 -0.60 -4.65 7.32
N ALA A 36 -1.74 -4.08 7.75
CA ALA A 36 -2.32 -2.90 7.15
C ALA A 36 -1.32 -1.73 7.15
N ARG A 37 -0.64 -1.51 8.28
CA ARG A 37 0.42 -0.50 8.38
C ARG A 37 1.60 -0.83 7.46
N ALA A 38 2.07 -2.06 7.45
CA ALA A 38 3.22 -2.46 6.63
C ALA A 38 2.95 -2.28 5.13
N ILE A 39 1.76 -2.67 4.66
CA ILE A 39 1.32 -2.51 3.26
C ILE A 39 1.24 -1.02 2.92
N ARG A 40 0.43 -0.24 3.65
CA ARG A 40 0.22 1.19 3.37
C ARG A 40 1.51 2.00 3.35
N THR A 41 2.39 1.79 4.33
CA THR A 41 3.68 2.51 4.41
C THR A 41 4.63 2.12 3.28
N THR A 42 4.63 0.84 2.88
CA THR A 42 5.45 0.36 1.77
C THR A 42 4.92 0.88 0.43
N ALA A 43 3.61 0.82 0.21
CA ALA A 43 2.95 1.35 -0.98
C ALA A 43 3.23 2.85 -1.15
N ALA A 44 2.99 3.66 -0.11
CA ALA A 44 3.24 5.10 -0.14
C ALA A 44 4.72 5.43 -0.47
N ALA A 45 5.66 4.71 0.15
CA ALA A 45 7.08 4.91 -0.12
C ALA A 45 7.47 4.51 -1.57
N LYS A 46 6.90 3.44 -2.12
CA LYS A 46 7.11 3.03 -3.52
C LYS A 46 6.54 4.07 -4.49
N GLU A 47 5.32 4.55 -4.24
CA GLU A 47 4.66 5.56 -5.07
C GLU A 47 5.40 6.90 -5.07
N GLN A 48 6.01 7.27 -3.95
CA GLN A 48 6.80 8.49 -3.84
C GLN A 48 8.18 8.38 -4.50
N VAL A 49 8.82 7.22 -4.45
CA VAL A 49 10.26 7.09 -4.77
C VAL A 49 10.52 6.12 -5.92
N VAL A 50 10.03 4.89 -5.81
CA VAL A 50 10.41 3.79 -6.71
C VAL A 50 9.71 3.91 -8.06
N TYR A 51 8.40 4.11 -8.06
CA TYR A 51 7.59 4.19 -9.28
C TYR A 51 7.95 5.39 -10.17
N PRO A 52 8.18 6.61 -9.64
CA PRO A 52 8.68 7.72 -10.44
C PRO A 52 10.04 7.43 -11.08
N ALA A 53 10.95 6.78 -10.35
CA ALA A 53 12.26 6.40 -10.89
C ALA A 53 12.13 5.38 -12.02
N ILE A 54 11.22 4.41 -11.90
CA ILE A 54 10.95 3.46 -13.00
C ILE A 54 10.45 4.20 -14.23
N ARG A 55 9.45 5.08 -14.10
CA ARG A 55 8.93 5.87 -15.23
C ARG A 55 10.02 6.72 -15.90
N GLN A 56 10.95 7.27 -15.11
CA GLN A 56 12.06 8.07 -15.63
C GLN A 56 13.07 7.24 -16.42
N HIS A 57 13.42 6.04 -15.95
CA HIS A 57 14.53 5.25 -16.50
C HIS A 57 14.09 4.16 -17.48
N ASP A 58 12.83 3.73 -17.43
CA ASP A 58 12.19 2.78 -18.36
C ASP A 58 10.71 3.16 -18.62
N PRO A 59 10.45 4.18 -19.47
CA PRO A 59 9.10 4.65 -19.76
C PRO A 59 8.18 3.57 -20.34
N HIS A 60 8.72 2.50 -20.93
CA HIS A 60 7.91 1.40 -21.49
C HIS A 60 7.14 0.62 -20.41
N ARG A 61 7.50 0.78 -19.13
CA ARG A 61 6.84 0.14 -18.00
C ARG A 61 5.82 1.04 -17.29
N GLU A 62 5.51 2.22 -17.85
CA GLU A 62 4.52 3.14 -17.25
C GLU A 62 3.19 2.46 -16.96
N GLY A 63 2.68 1.63 -17.89
CA GLY A 63 1.44 0.88 -17.68
C GLY A 63 1.50 -0.13 -16.52
N PHE A 64 2.66 -0.77 -16.29
CA PHE A 64 2.85 -1.66 -15.14
C PHE A 64 2.90 -0.90 -13.82
N VAL A 65 3.46 0.31 -13.84
CA VAL A 65 3.43 1.21 -12.68
C VAL A 65 1.99 1.64 -12.37
N ASP A 66 1.20 1.98 -13.39
CA ASP A 66 -0.21 2.35 -13.21
C ASP A 66 -1.04 1.19 -12.65
N ASP A 67 -0.79 -0.03 -13.12
CA ASP A 67 -1.42 -1.24 -12.62
C ASP A 67 -1.06 -1.51 -11.15
N ALA A 68 0.21 -1.30 -10.76
CA ALA A 68 0.66 -1.43 -9.38
C ALA A 68 -0.04 -0.42 -8.45
N ILE A 69 -0.11 0.86 -8.83
CA ILE A 69 -0.79 1.92 -8.06
C ILE A 69 -2.29 1.63 -7.89
N ARG A 70 -2.94 1.18 -8.97
CA ARG A 70 -4.35 0.77 -8.93
C ARG A 70 -4.57 -0.43 -8.01
N THR A 71 -3.62 -1.35 -7.97
CA THR A 71 -3.65 -2.51 -7.06
C THR A 71 -3.50 -2.05 -5.61
N ASN A 72 -2.54 -1.17 -5.28
CA ASN A 72 -2.41 -0.56 -3.95
C ASN A 72 -3.70 0.10 -3.48
N THR A 73 -4.36 0.87 -4.37
CA THR A 73 -5.64 1.53 -4.06
C THR A 73 -6.74 0.52 -3.73
N THR A 74 -6.78 -0.59 -4.47
CA THR A 74 -7.77 -1.66 -4.26
C THR A 74 -7.50 -2.41 -2.95
N VAL A 75 -6.23 -2.72 -2.68
CA VAL A 75 -5.77 -3.34 -1.43
C VAL A 75 -6.11 -2.47 -0.22
N ASP A 76 -5.89 -1.15 -0.30
CA ASP A 76 -6.21 -0.22 0.79
C ASP A 76 -7.72 -0.14 1.08
N ALA A 77 -8.55 -0.20 0.03
CA ALA A 77 -10.01 -0.25 0.19
C ALA A 77 -10.44 -1.51 0.97
N PHE A 78 -9.93 -2.69 0.57
CA PHE A 78 -10.23 -3.94 1.28
C PHE A 78 -9.69 -3.95 2.72
N LEU A 79 -8.50 -3.40 2.96
CA LEU A 79 -7.96 -3.25 4.31
C LEU A 79 -8.86 -2.38 5.18
N THR A 80 -9.35 -1.27 4.64
CA THR A 80 -10.28 -0.37 5.35
C THR A 80 -11.59 -1.08 5.69
N GLU A 81 -12.11 -1.91 4.79
CA GLU A 81 -13.31 -2.72 5.04
C GLU A 81 -13.05 -3.79 6.11
N ALA A 82 -11.92 -4.50 6.05
CA ALA A 82 -11.53 -5.49 7.05
C ALA A 82 -11.34 -4.86 8.44
N GLU A 83 -10.76 -3.66 8.54
CA GLU A 83 -10.60 -2.91 9.80
C GLU A 83 -11.93 -2.44 10.39
N ALA A 84 -12.94 -2.21 9.56
CA ALA A 84 -14.29 -1.85 10.01
C ALA A 84 -15.12 -3.07 10.47
N LEU A 85 -14.73 -4.28 10.07
CA LEU A 85 -15.37 -5.53 10.48
C LEU A 85 -14.75 -6.05 11.77
N ALA A 86 -15.60 -6.49 12.71
CA ALA A 86 -15.09 -7.26 13.84
C ALA A 86 -14.64 -8.65 13.36
N PRO A 87 -13.59 -9.26 13.96
CA PRO A 87 -13.05 -10.54 13.49
C PRO A 87 -14.04 -11.72 13.49
N ASP A 88 -15.12 -11.62 14.28
CA ASP A 88 -16.21 -12.60 14.35
C ASP A 88 -17.25 -12.43 13.24
N LYS A 89 -17.18 -11.35 12.45
CA LYS A 89 -18.17 -11.05 11.42
C LYS A 89 -17.89 -11.82 10.15
N ARG A 90 -18.98 -12.30 9.55
CA ARG A 90 -18.98 -12.87 8.21
C ARG A 90 -18.40 -11.86 7.23
N GLY A 91 -17.45 -12.30 6.41
CA GLY A 91 -16.74 -11.46 5.43
C GLY A 91 -15.35 -11.01 5.89
N PHE A 92 -15.05 -10.96 7.19
CA PHE A 92 -13.73 -10.51 7.67
C PHE A 92 -12.58 -11.33 7.08
N LEU A 93 -12.68 -12.66 7.16
CA LEU A 93 -11.66 -13.56 6.61
C LEU A 93 -11.62 -13.51 5.08
N ASP A 94 -12.77 -13.34 4.42
CA ASP A 94 -12.84 -13.27 2.97
C ASP A 94 -12.12 -12.01 2.45
N GLU A 95 -12.36 -10.85 3.07
CA GLU A 95 -11.66 -9.60 2.74
C GLU A 95 -10.16 -9.71 3.03
N ALA A 96 -9.79 -10.26 4.18
CA ALA A 96 -8.38 -10.46 4.52
C ALA A 96 -7.66 -11.39 3.52
N HIS A 97 -8.32 -12.45 3.06
CA HIS A 97 -7.78 -13.33 2.03
C HIS A 97 -7.68 -12.63 0.67
N ALA A 98 -8.64 -11.78 0.31
CA ALA A 98 -8.59 -10.98 -0.92
C ALA A 98 -7.39 -10.00 -0.90
N VAL A 99 -7.19 -9.28 0.21
CA VAL A 99 -6.00 -8.43 0.45
C VAL A 99 -4.73 -9.25 0.29
N ALA A 100 -4.62 -10.38 0.99
CA ALA A 100 -3.42 -11.19 0.99
C ALA A 100 -3.09 -11.76 -0.40
N ALA A 101 -4.09 -12.10 -1.21
CA ALA A 101 -3.89 -12.57 -2.57
C ALA A 101 -3.44 -11.43 -3.49
N ALA A 102 -4.13 -10.29 -3.46
CA ALA A 102 -3.81 -9.12 -4.29
C ALA A 102 -2.40 -8.58 -4.01
N GLU A 103 -2.00 -8.52 -2.72
CA GLU A 103 -0.67 -8.05 -2.34
C GLU A 103 0.42 -9.07 -2.71
N ASP A 104 0.19 -10.38 -2.55
CA ASP A 104 1.17 -11.41 -2.98
C ASP A 104 1.41 -11.35 -4.50
N ASP A 105 0.34 -11.19 -5.28
CA ASP A 105 0.40 -11.03 -6.74
C ASP A 105 1.11 -9.74 -7.14
N LEU A 106 0.85 -8.63 -6.43
CA LEU A 106 1.54 -7.36 -6.64
C LEU A 106 3.04 -7.50 -6.40
N LEU A 107 3.47 -8.05 -5.26
CA LEU A 107 4.89 -8.21 -4.93
C LEU A 107 5.63 -9.10 -5.95
N LEU A 108 4.96 -10.14 -6.46
CA LEU A 108 5.47 -10.96 -7.56
C LEU A 108 5.60 -10.18 -8.87
N HIS A 109 4.57 -9.41 -9.22
CA HIS A 109 4.57 -8.55 -10.40
C HIS A 109 5.70 -7.52 -10.33
N GLU A 110 5.86 -6.84 -9.20
CA GLU A 110 6.91 -5.83 -9.02
C GLU A 110 8.31 -6.44 -9.20
N ARG A 111 8.56 -7.59 -8.57
CA ARG A 111 9.85 -8.29 -8.67
C ARG A 111 10.18 -8.71 -10.10
N ARG A 112 9.19 -9.17 -10.85
CA ARG A 112 9.35 -9.66 -12.23
C ARG A 112 9.40 -8.51 -13.24
N ASP A 113 8.53 -7.53 -13.09
CA ASP A 113 8.15 -6.60 -14.15
C ASP A 113 8.42 -5.13 -13.82
N LEU A 114 8.78 -4.76 -12.60
CA LEU A 114 9.11 -3.38 -12.25
C LEU A 114 10.55 -3.22 -11.80
N PHE A 115 11.00 -3.96 -10.78
CA PHE A 115 12.34 -3.81 -10.23
C PHE A 115 13.48 -4.03 -11.24
N PRO A 116 13.37 -4.92 -12.25
CA PRO A 116 14.42 -5.03 -13.27
C PRO A 116 14.67 -3.72 -14.05
N ALA A 117 13.69 -2.80 -14.11
CA ALA A 117 13.87 -1.47 -14.69
C ALA A 117 14.92 -0.64 -13.96
N LEU A 118 15.08 -0.87 -12.66
CA LEU A 118 16.08 -0.20 -11.83
C LEU A 118 17.50 -0.71 -12.09
N LYS A 119 17.65 -1.78 -12.87
CA LYS A 119 18.93 -2.27 -13.40
C LYS A 119 19.18 -1.84 -14.85
N ALA A 120 18.34 -0.96 -15.40
CA ALA A 120 18.49 -0.52 -16.78
C ALA A 120 19.88 0.12 -16.99
N PRO A 121 20.55 -0.12 -18.13
CA PRO A 121 21.86 0.48 -18.42
C PRO A 121 21.85 2.02 -18.43
N THR A 122 20.66 2.61 -18.55
CA THR A 122 20.41 4.06 -18.53
C THR A 122 20.45 4.65 -17.12
N MET A 123 20.51 3.83 -16.07
CA MET A 123 20.59 4.28 -14.68
C MET A 123 22.05 4.36 -14.21
N PRO A 124 22.51 5.52 -13.71
CA PRO A 124 23.84 5.61 -13.08
C PRO A 124 23.97 4.65 -11.91
N GLU A 125 25.15 4.04 -11.74
CA GLU A 125 25.41 3.02 -10.70
C GLU A 125 25.10 3.50 -9.27
N ASN A 126 25.29 4.79 -8.99
CA ASN A 126 24.98 5.40 -7.70
C ASN A 126 23.51 5.82 -7.54
N GLU A 127 22.74 5.88 -8.61
CA GLU A 127 21.35 6.35 -8.55
C GLU A 127 20.44 5.31 -7.91
N LEU A 128 20.67 4.01 -8.18
CA LEU A 128 19.95 2.92 -7.52
C LEU A 128 20.14 2.98 -6.00
N ALA A 129 21.37 3.18 -5.52
CA ALA A 129 21.64 3.31 -4.09
C ALA A 129 20.88 4.48 -3.46
N ARG A 130 20.79 5.62 -4.16
CA ARG A 130 20.01 6.79 -3.71
C ARG A 130 18.50 6.55 -3.74
N ILE A 131 17.99 5.81 -4.72
CA ILE A 131 16.57 5.44 -4.78
C ILE A 131 16.22 4.58 -3.56
N VAL A 132 17.06 3.59 -3.24
CA VAL A 132 16.84 2.70 -2.10
C VAL A 132 16.94 3.45 -0.76
N ASP A 133 17.91 4.34 -0.61
CA ASP A 133 18.05 5.17 0.59
C ASP A 133 16.83 6.11 0.79
N ARG A 134 16.37 6.74 -0.29
CA ARG A 134 15.14 7.54 -0.30
C ARG A 134 13.91 6.71 0.03
N PHE A 135 13.79 5.51 -0.53
CA PHE A 135 12.68 4.60 -0.26
C PHE A 135 12.64 4.21 1.22
N ARG A 136 13.77 3.87 1.82
CA ARG A 136 13.86 3.56 3.25
C ARG A 136 13.48 4.76 4.12
N THR A 137 13.98 5.94 3.78
CA THR A 137 13.65 7.18 4.48
C THR A 137 12.16 7.49 4.39
N ALA A 138 11.57 7.37 3.19
CA ALA A 138 10.13 7.57 2.97
C ALA A 138 9.29 6.55 3.75
N ARG A 139 9.68 5.27 3.75
CA ARG A 139 8.97 4.23 4.51
C ARG A 139 9.02 4.48 6.02
N ALA A 140 10.17 4.91 6.55
CA ALA A 140 10.29 5.32 7.96
C ALA A 140 9.41 6.53 8.28
N TYR A 141 9.42 7.55 7.42
CA TYR A 141 8.56 8.72 7.54
C TYR A 141 7.08 8.35 7.62
N TYR A 142 6.59 7.53 6.68
CA TYR A 142 5.19 7.09 6.69
C TYR A 142 4.87 6.16 7.86
N ALA A 143 5.84 5.39 8.35
CA ALA A 143 5.66 4.58 9.55
C ALA A 143 5.48 5.45 10.80
N ASP A 144 6.23 6.55 10.92
CA ASP A 144 6.12 7.50 12.04
C ASP A 144 4.82 8.32 11.95
N GLU A 145 4.45 8.83 10.78
CA GLU A 145 3.17 9.54 10.58
C GLU A 145 1.95 8.66 10.89
N ALA A 146 2.00 7.37 10.54
CA ALA A 146 0.96 6.41 10.90
C ALA A 146 0.84 6.17 12.42
N THR A 147 1.85 6.57 13.20
CA THR A 147 1.85 6.47 14.68
C THR A 147 1.30 7.74 15.33
N ASP A 148 1.41 8.90 14.67
CA ASP A 148 0.97 10.21 15.16
C ASP A 148 -0.47 10.59 14.77
N GLN A 149 -1.15 9.82 13.92
CA GLN A 149 -2.59 9.93 13.75
C GLN A 149 -3.33 9.12 14.83
N PRO A 150 -3.95 9.75 15.85
CA PRO A 150 -4.94 9.04 16.65
C PRO A 150 -6.07 8.62 15.71
N LEU A 151 -6.60 7.41 15.91
CA LEU A 151 -7.85 6.90 15.32
C LEU A 151 -8.99 7.91 15.55
N LEU A 152 -9.07 8.95 14.72
CA LEU A 152 -10.07 10.00 14.78
C LEU A 152 -11.29 9.52 14.01
N GLN A 153 -12.10 8.76 14.75
CA GLN A 153 -13.57 8.74 14.73
C GLN A 153 -14.28 8.46 13.40
N ALA A 154 -14.88 7.28 13.36
CA ALA A 154 -16.20 7.09 12.78
C ALA A 154 -17.19 8.18 13.26
N GLY A 155 -18.00 8.70 12.34
CA GLY A 155 -19.26 9.36 12.67
C GLY A 155 -19.30 10.88 12.40
N GLY A 156 -19.85 11.25 11.25
CA GLY A 156 -20.21 12.65 11.01
C GLY A 156 -20.41 13.02 9.55
N ARG A 157 -21.30 12.33 8.83
CA ARG A 157 -21.85 12.90 7.59
C ARG A 157 -22.58 14.20 7.95
N THR A 158 -21.95 15.33 7.68
CA THR A 158 -22.62 16.62 7.64
C THR A 158 -23.63 16.58 6.50
N SER A 159 -24.89 16.36 6.87
CA SER A 159 -26.05 16.52 6.01
C SER A 159 -26.24 18.00 5.73
N THR A 160 -25.59 18.53 4.69
CA THR A 160 -25.90 19.85 4.13
C THR A 160 -27.19 19.73 3.30
N ARG A 161 -28.35 19.72 3.98
CA ARG A 161 -29.64 19.89 3.33
C ARG A 161 -30.02 21.37 3.37
N GLY A 162 -29.55 22.10 2.36
CA GLY A 162 -30.08 23.42 2.03
C GLY A 162 -31.51 23.27 1.53
N GLY A 163 -32.48 23.43 2.42
CA GLY A 163 -33.89 23.61 2.09
C GLY A 163 -34.20 25.10 2.09
N THR A 164 -34.17 25.72 0.91
CA THR A 164 -34.71 27.05 0.65
C THR A 164 -36.21 27.04 0.91
N ALA A 165 -36.64 27.69 1.99
CA ALA A 165 -38.04 28.05 2.18
C ALA A 165 -38.36 29.27 1.29
N VAL A 166 -39.18 29.00 0.27
CA VAL A 166 -39.87 30.02 -0.52
C VAL A 166 -41.14 30.37 0.26
N GLU A 167 -41.20 31.55 0.86
CA GLU A 167 -42.47 32.18 1.23
C GLU A 167 -42.71 33.36 0.30
N GLY A 168 -43.65 33.15 -0.63
CA GLY A 168 -44.33 34.22 -1.32
C GLY A 168 -45.78 34.24 -0.88
N GLY A 169 -46.39 35.43 -0.84
CA GLY A 169 -47.85 35.51 -0.94
C GLY A 169 -48.52 36.67 -0.23
N ARG A 170 -48.60 37.79 -0.97
CA ARG A 170 -49.74 38.73 -1.08
C ARG A 170 -50.10 39.62 0.12
#